data_AF-A0A813JD47-F1
#
_entry.id   AF-A0A813JD47-F1
#
_cell.length_a   1.000
_cell.length_b   1.000
_cell.length_c   1.000
_cell.angle_alpha   90.00
_cell.angle_beta   90.00
_cell.angle_gamma   90.00
#
_symmetry.space_group_name_H-M   'P 1'
#
loop_
_entity.id
_entity.type
_entity.pdbx_description
1 polymer ?
#
loop_
_entity_poly.entity_id
_entity_poly.type
_entity_poly.pdbx_seq_one_letter_code
_entity_poly.pdbx_strand_id
1 'polypeptide(L)'
;MLRALLLTIVLALIVLGTLFVMMFLSNEAAKENHTSGGTMVDLEGEAVKVATVESMSGLFDLPLIDTNTLAYMSALTFFIDMRSDAKINSELEATMKVGGAMRAPDDSNQVYVITTSGFRITIDGASTTGSIEMGNTTFPISDKSFVLDRRLQETSTQEDSWMKCDESRASCFPKAPPKGWHKRRLQERELRGRGRAVSGCSYSITNPPSTNRAGHD
;
A
#
# COMPACT_ATOMS: atom_id res chain seq x y z
N MET A 1 -48.70 52.05 12.27
CA MET A 1 -48.57 50.60 11.96
C MET A 1 -47.54 50.32 10.86
N LEU A 2 -47.62 50.97 9.68
CA LEU A 2 -46.65 50.75 8.58
C LEU A 2 -45.17 51.01 8.95
N ARG A 3 -44.88 52.08 9.70
CA ARG A 3 -43.50 52.40 10.14
C ARG A 3 -42.90 51.35 11.09
N ALA A 4 -43.72 50.76 11.97
CA ALA A 4 -43.27 49.71 12.87
C ALA A 4 -42.98 48.41 12.10
N LEU A 5 -43.82 48.09 11.11
CA LEU A 5 -43.65 46.92 10.24
C LEU A 5 -42.39 47.01 9.35
N LEU A 6 -42.09 48.21 8.81
CA LEU A 6 -40.86 48.43 8.06
C LEU A 6 -39.61 48.27 8.93
N LEU A 7 -39.63 48.77 10.17
CA LEU A 7 -38.50 48.61 11.09
C LEU A 7 -38.26 47.13 11.45
N THR A 8 -39.31 46.35 11.67
CA THR A 8 -39.17 44.91 11.96
C THR A 8 -38.62 44.13 10.78
N ILE A 9 -39.02 44.48 9.54
CA ILE A 9 -38.52 43.81 8.33
C ILE A 9 -37.04 44.14 8.12
N VAL A 10 -36.65 45.40 8.29
CA VAL A 10 -35.24 45.81 8.19
C VAL A 10 -34.40 45.11 9.26
N LEU A 11 -34.88 45.02 10.50
CA LEU A 11 -34.19 44.30 11.56
C LEU A 11 -34.03 42.81 11.24
N ALA A 12 -35.08 42.16 10.71
CA ALA A 12 -35.02 40.75 10.32
C ALA A 12 -34.00 40.51 9.19
N LEU A 13 -33.93 41.40 8.20
CA LEU A 13 -32.95 41.32 7.12
C LEU A 13 -31.51 41.49 7.61
N ILE A 14 -31.28 42.37 8.60
CA ILE A 14 -29.97 42.54 9.23
C ILE A 14 -29.54 41.23 9.93
N VAL A 15 -30.43 40.62 10.70
CA VAL A 15 -30.14 39.36 11.41
C VAL A 15 -29.90 38.20 10.43
N LEU A 16 -30.68 38.10 9.35
CA LEU A 16 -30.45 37.11 8.30
C LEU A 16 -29.12 37.33 7.57
N GLY A 17 -28.75 38.59 7.31
CA GLY A 17 -27.48 38.95 6.70
C GLY A 17 -26.27 38.58 7.57
N THR A 18 -26.33 38.84 8.87
CA THR A 18 -25.20 38.52 9.78
C THR A 18 -24.98 37.01 9.91
N LEU A 19 -26.05 36.21 9.94
CA LEU A 19 -25.95 34.75 9.97
C LEU A 19 -25.28 34.20 8.69
N PHE A 20 -25.64 34.76 7.53
CA PHE A 20 -25.03 34.37 6.26
C PHE A 20 -23.54 34.68 6.21
N VAL A 21 -23.13 35.87 6.66
CA VAL A 21 -21.71 36.26 6.70
C VAL A 21 -20.92 35.37 7.65
N MET A 22 -21.45 35.05 8.84
CA MET A 22 -20.76 34.13 9.76
C MET A 22 -20.56 32.74 9.16
N MET A 23 -21.56 32.18 8.45
CA MET A 23 -21.42 30.87 7.80
C MET A 23 -20.29 30.85 6.76
N PHE A 24 -20.14 31.91 5.96
CA PHE A 24 -19.06 31.99 4.98
C PHE A 24 -17.68 32.07 5.65
N LEU A 25 -17.53 32.91 6.68
CA LEU A 25 -16.28 33.05 7.42
C LEU A 25 -15.87 31.75 8.13
N SER A 26 -16.81 31.04 8.75
CA SER A 26 -16.52 29.75 9.40
C SER A 26 -16.15 28.66 8.41
N ASN A 27 -16.79 28.63 7.24
CA ASN A 27 -16.49 27.61 6.23
C ASN A 27 -15.16 27.85 5.53
N GLU A 28 -14.74 29.10 5.36
CA GLU A 28 -13.40 29.44 4.85
C GLU A 28 -12.32 29.08 5.87
N ALA A 29 -12.53 29.43 7.15
CA ALA A 29 -11.61 29.07 8.24
C ALA A 29 -11.46 27.55 8.43
N ALA A 30 -12.50 26.76 8.12
CA ALA A 30 -12.47 25.29 8.23
C ALA A 30 -11.78 24.59 7.04
N LYS A 31 -11.49 25.30 5.94
CA LYS A 31 -10.99 24.69 4.70
C LYS A 31 -9.49 24.83 4.47
N GLU A 32 -8.82 25.69 5.23
CA GLU A 32 -7.38 25.90 5.11
C GLU A 32 -6.64 24.90 6.01
N ASN A 33 -6.05 23.88 5.40
CA ASN A 33 -5.07 23.03 6.09
C ASN A 33 -3.83 23.91 6.37
N HIS A 34 -3.68 24.37 7.61
CA HIS A 34 -2.56 25.21 7.98
C HIS A 34 -1.29 24.36 8.05
N THR A 35 -0.42 24.53 7.06
CA THR A 35 0.89 23.86 7.02
C THR A 35 1.98 24.91 7.03
N SER A 36 2.86 24.85 8.04
CA SER A 36 4.02 25.74 8.16
C SER A 36 5.28 24.86 8.13
N GLY A 37 6.17 25.12 7.17
CA GLY A 37 7.42 24.35 7.04
C GLY A 37 7.25 22.87 6.71
N GLY A 38 6.09 22.46 6.15
CA GLY A 38 5.77 21.05 5.85
C GLY A 38 5.10 20.28 7.00
N THR A 39 4.86 20.93 8.14
CA THR A 39 4.16 20.36 9.30
C THR A 39 2.74 20.92 9.38
N MET A 40 1.76 20.06 9.65
CA MET A 40 0.38 20.48 9.93
C MET A 40 0.34 21.13 11.32
N VAL A 41 -0.20 22.33 11.40
CA VAL A 41 -0.31 23.10 12.64
C VAL A 41 -1.77 23.49 12.89
N ASP A 42 -2.11 23.82 14.13
CA ASP A 42 -3.43 24.32 14.49
C ASP A 42 -3.55 25.81 14.14
N LEU A 43 -4.69 26.41 14.50
CA LEU A 43 -4.99 27.82 14.23
C LEU A 43 -4.08 28.77 15.03
N GLU A 44 -3.48 28.27 16.11
CA GLU A 44 -2.53 28.96 16.97
C GLU A 44 -1.08 28.76 16.52
N GLY A 45 -0.85 27.93 15.49
CA GLY A 45 0.47 27.65 14.93
C GLY A 45 1.24 26.55 15.67
N GLU A 46 0.61 25.87 16.61
CA GLU A 46 1.17 24.73 17.33
C GLU A 46 1.06 23.47 16.48
N ALA A 47 2.04 22.56 16.62
CA ALA A 47 2.07 21.35 15.81
C ALA A 47 0.89 20.43 16.14
N VAL A 48 0.02 20.17 15.16
CA VAL A 48 -1.03 19.16 15.28
C VAL A 48 -0.40 17.81 15.05
N LYS A 49 -0.37 16.99 16.11
CA LYS A 49 0.14 15.62 16.04
C LYS A 49 -0.84 14.77 15.25
N VAL A 50 -0.65 14.72 13.93
CA VAL A 50 -1.32 13.74 13.07
C VAL A 50 -0.84 12.37 13.55
N ALA A 51 -1.75 11.47 13.91
CA ALA A 51 -1.39 10.10 14.23
C ALA A 51 -0.80 9.46 12.97
N THR A 52 0.52 9.50 12.82
CA THR A 52 1.24 8.68 11.86
C THR A 52 0.87 7.24 12.16
N VAL A 53 0.19 6.60 11.22
CA VAL A 53 0.02 5.15 11.23
C VAL A 53 1.43 4.59 11.06
N GLU A 54 2.12 4.36 12.17
CA GLU A 54 3.38 3.63 12.22
C GLU A 54 3.09 2.18 11.85
N SER A 55 3.02 1.91 10.56
CA SER A 55 3.56 0.64 10.09
C SER A 55 5.07 0.80 10.08
N MET A 56 5.79 -0.18 10.60
CA MET A 56 6.95 -0.82 9.93
C MET A 56 7.89 -1.40 10.98
N SER A 57 7.50 -2.55 11.50
CA SER A 57 8.42 -3.56 11.99
C SER A 57 7.97 -4.87 11.36
N GLY A 58 8.90 -5.67 10.84
CA GLY A 58 8.55 -6.99 10.29
C GLY A 58 7.88 -7.83 11.39
N LEU A 59 7.04 -8.80 11.00
CA LEU A 59 6.38 -9.69 11.97
C LEU A 59 7.36 -10.29 12.98
N PHE A 60 8.57 -10.62 12.53
CA PHE A 60 9.63 -11.24 13.33
C PHE A 60 10.54 -10.25 14.06
N ASP A 61 10.36 -8.95 13.85
CA ASP A 61 11.09 -7.89 14.56
C ASP A 61 10.35 -7.45 15.84
N LEU A 62 9.10 -7.91 16.05
CA LEU A 62 8.32 -7.59 17.25
C LEU A 62 9.04 -7.88 18.58
N PRO A 63 9.84 -8.95 18.73
CA PRO A 63 10.62 -9.17 19.94
C PRO A 63 11.68 -8.09 20.21
N LEU A 64 12.07 -7.29 19.23
CA LEU A 64 13.01 -6.17 19.41
C LEU A 64 12.32 -4.90 19.93
N ILE A 65 10.99 -4.84 19.86
CA ILE A 65 10.20 -3.66 20.25
C ILE A 65 9.93 -3.66 21.75
N ASP A 66 10.16 -2.52 22.42
CA ASP A 66 9.87 -2.38 23.86
C ASP A 66 8.41 -2.73 24.21
N THR A 67 8.19 -3.33 25.38
CA THR A 67 6.86 -3.78 25.82
C THR A 67 5.86 -2.64 25.91
N ASN A 68 6.29 -1.42 26.26
CA ASN A 68 5.40 -0.25 26.30
C ASN A 68 4.92 0.11 24.89
N THR A 69 5.79 0.00 23.89
CA THR A 69 5.43 0.22 22.49
C THR A 69 4.51 -0.89 21.97
N LEU A 70 4.76 -2.14 22.34
CA LEU A 70 3.89 -3.27 22.00
C LEU A 70 2.48 -3.13 22.59
N ALA A 71 2.31 -2.43 23.72
CA ALA A 71 1.01 -2.16 24.32
C ALA A 71 0.13 -1.23 23.45
N TYR A 72 0.72 -0.44 22.55
CA TYR A 72 0.00 0.42 21.62
C TYR A 72 -0.35 -0.29 20.30
N MET A 73 0.09 -1.54 20.10
CA MET A 73 -0.21 -2.31 18.90
C MET A 73 -1.71 -2.65 18.85
N SER A 74 -2.41 -2.20 17.79
CA SER A 74 -3.87 -2.35 17.69
C SER A 74 -4.30 -3.59 16.90
N ALA A 75 -3.52 -3.99 15.90
CA ALA A 75 -3.80 -5.11 15.03
C ALA A 75 -2.50 -5.70 14.48
N LEU A 76 -2.55 -6.98 14.13
CA LEU A 76 -1.46 -7.71 13.51
C LEU A 76 -1.98 -8.42 12.25
N THR A 77 -1.27 -8.26 11.14
CA THR A 77 -1.59 -8.91 9.86
C THR A 77 -0.48 -9.88 9.49
N PHE A 78 -0.85 -11.12 9.14
CA PHE A 78 0.08 -12.20 8.82
C PHE A 78 -0.62 -13.29 7.99
N PHE A 79 0.18 -14.15 7.36
CA PHE A 79 -0.29 -15.35 6.70
C PHE A 79 -0.32 -16.51 7.69
N ILE A 80 -1.37 -17.33 7.63
CA ILE A 80 -1.55 -18.55 8.43
C ILE A 80 -1.62 -19.73 7.47
N ASP A 81 -0.77 -20.74 7.69
CA ASP A 81 -0.91 -22.01 6.99
C ASP A 81 -1.95 -22.90 7.69
N MET A 82 -3.17 -22.91 7.14
CA MET A 82 -4.28 -23.74 7.62
C MET A 82 -4.52 -24.96 6.72
N ARG A 83 -3.50 -25.42 5.95
CA ARG A 83 -3.63 -26.63 5.12
C ARG A 83 -3.86 -27.90 5.94
N SER A 84 -3.46 -27.90 7.21
CA SER A 84 -3.74 -29.00 8.14
C SER A 84 -5.20 -29.02 8.63
N ASP A 85 -5.96 -27.94 8.45
CA ASP A 85 -7.38 -27.89 8.79
C ASP A 85 -8.23 -28.48 7.65
N ALA A 86 -9.07 -29.47 7.97
CA ALA A 86 -9.87 -30.18 6.97
C ALA A 86 -10.96 -29.33 6.30
N LYS A 87 -11.34 -28.19 6.89
CA LYS A 87 -12.39 -27.31 6.35
C LYS A 87 -11.82 -26.21 5.48
N ILE A 88 -10.66 -25.66 5.87
CA ILE A 88 -10.03 -24.56 5.15
C ILE A 88 -9.07 -25.08 4.09
N ASN A 89 -8.21 -26.05 4.45
CA ASN A 89 -7.22 -26.69 3.57
C ASN A 89 -6.48 -25.72 2.64
N SER A 90 -6.18 -24.53 3.16
CA SER A 90 -5.60 -23.43 2.40
C SER A 90 -4.80 -22.56 3.34
N GLU A 91 -3.94 -21.76 2.74
CA GLU A 91 -3.37 -20.61 3.40
C GLU A 91 -4.37 -19.45 3.42
N LEU A 92 -4.32 -18.64 4.48
CA LEU A 92 -5.14 -17.45 4.63
C LEU A 92 -4.30 -16.26 5.11
N GLU A 93 -4.53 -15.09 4.54
CA GLU A 93 -4.09 -13.82 5.13
C GLU A 93 -5.11 -13.40 6.19
N ALA A 94 -4.65 -13.15 7.41
CA ALA A 94 -5.49 -12.78 8.54
C ALA A 94 -5.01 -11.50 9.19
N THR A 95 -5.96 -10.62 9.53
CA THR A 95 -5.73 -9.47 10.41
C THR A 95 -6.48 -9.67 11.71
N MET A 96 -5.76 -9.68 12.82
CA MET A 96 -6.33 -9.92 14.15
C MET A 96 -6.14 -8.71 15.06
N LYS A 97 -7.15 -8.40 15.86
CA LYS A 97 -7.04 -7.38 16.91
C LYS A 97 -6.21 -7.88 18.07
N VAL A 98 -5.26 -7.07 18.50
CA VAL A 98 -4.36 -7.38 19.60
C VAL A 98 -5.01 -6.94 20.91
N GLY A 99 -5.14 -7.87 21.85
CA GLY A 99 -5.60 -7.61 23.21
C GLY A 99 -4.46 -7.36 24.19
N GLY A 100 -3.26 -7.86 23.88
CA GLY A 100 -2.05 -7.60 24.64
C GLY A 100 -0.83 -8.30 24.07
N ALA A 101 0.35 -7.91 24.54
CA ALA A 101 1.61 -8.55 24.19
C ALA A 101 2.45 -8.73 25.46
N MET A 102 3.19 -9.83 25.52
CA MET A 102 4.03 -10.21 26.65
C MET A 102 5.35 -10.74 26.12
N ARG A 103 6.46 -10.40 26.76
CA ARG A 103 7.76 -11.02 26.45
C ARG A 103 7.88 -12.36 27.15
N ALA A 104 8.60 -13.29 26.53
CA ALA A 104 8.98 -14.51 27.24
C ALA A 104 9.95 -14.16 28.39
N PRO A 105 9.77 -14.76 29.58
CA PRO A 105 10.64 -14.49 30.72
C PRO A 105 12.08 -14.99 30.49
N ASP A 106 12.23 -16.06 29.71
CA ASP A 106 13.49 -16.78 29.53
C ASP A 106 14.13 -16.55 28.14
N ASP A 107 13.45 -15.83 27.23
CA ASP A 107 13.94 -15.59 25.86
C ASP A 107 13.59 -14.18 25.37
N SER A 108 14.60 -13.33 25.18
CA SER A 108 14.41 -11.96 24.69
C SER A 108 13.98 -11.90 23.21
N ASN A 109 14.13 -12.99 22.46
CA ASN A 109 13.75 -13.10 21.06
C ASN A 109 12.33 -13.64 20.88
N GLN A 110 11.62 -13.93 21.96
CA GLN A 110 10.25 -14.43 21.90
C GLN A 110 9.25 -13.42 22.48
N VAL A 111 8.16 -13.23 21.74
CA VAL A 111 7.01 -12.45 22.18
C VAL A 111 5.73 -13.26 22.00
N TYR A 112 4.87 -13.18 23.01
CA TYR A 112 3.53 -13.73 23.00
C TYR A 112 2.53 -12.60 22.78
N VAL A 113 1.78 -12.66 21.68
CA VAL A 113 0.69 -11.74 21.39
C VAL A 113 -0.63 -12.45 21.66
N ILE A 114 -1.47 -11.85 22.49
CA ILE A 114 -2.81 -12.35 22.79
C ILE A 114 -3.81 -11.53 21.99
N THR A 115 -4.60 -12.20 21.16
CA THR A 115 -5.67 -11.54 20.39
C THR A 115 -6.89 -11.30 21.27
N THR A 116 -7.75 -10.35 20.87
CA THR A 116 -9.04 -10.11 21.57
C THR A 116 -9.97 -11.31 21.54
N SER A 117 -9.76 -12.24 20.59
CA SER A 117 -10.49 -13.50 20.48
C SER A 117 -9.95 -14.59 21.40
N GLY A 118 -8.86 -14.33 22.14
CA GLY A 118 -8.24 -15.29 23.06
C GLY A 118 -7.22 -16.22 22.43
N PHE A 119 -6.88 -16.06 21.14
CA PHE A 119 -5.81 -16.83 20.50
C PHE A 119 -4.44 -16.30 20.91
N ARG A 120 -3.51 -17.23 21.15
CA ARG A 120 -2.12 -16.93 21.46
C ARG A 120 -1.27 -17.05 20.21
N ILE A 121 -0.55 -15.99 19.88
CA ILE A 121 0.42 -15.94 18.80
C ILE A 121 1.80 -15.91 19.44
N THR A 122 2.64 -16.88 19.11
CA THR A 122 4.03 -16.96 19.54
C THR A 122 4.91 -16.58 18.38
N ILE A 123 5.80 -15.61 18.56
CA ILE A 123 6.71 -15.12 17.54
C ILE A 123 8.13 -15.23 18.08
N ASP A 124 8.98 -15.89 17.32
CA ASP A 124 10.40 -16.02 17.57
C ASP A 124 11.19 -15.30 16.48
N GLY A 125 11.83 -14.19 16.87
CA GLY A 125 12.64 -13.37 15.99
C GLY A 125 13.98 -14.01 15.62
N ALA A 126 14.51 -14.93 16.43
CA ALA A 126 15.79 -15.57 16.16
C ALA A 126 15.68 -16.62 15.06
N SER A 127 14.62 -17.43 15.11
CA SER A 127 14.36 -18.44 14.06
C SER A 127 13.54 -17.88 12.89
N THR A 128 13.04 -16.65 12.98
CA THR A 128 12.08 -16.06 12.03
C THR A 128 10.87 -16.98 11.82
N THR A 129 10.39 -17.58 12.91
CA THR A 129 9.21 -18.44 12.90
C THR A 129 8.16 -17.92 13.85
N GLY A 130 6.92 -18.27 13.58
CA GLY A 130 5.83 -17.98 14.48
C GLY A 130 4.76 -19.06 14.38
N SER A 131 3.89 -19.08 15.37
CA SER A 131 2.70 -19.90 15.35
C SER A 131 1.54 -19.22 16.05
N ILE A 132 0.33 -19.60 15.67
CA ILE A 132 -0.90 -19.21 16.32
C ILE A 132 -1.60 -20.45 16.87
N GLU A 133 -2.01 -20.38 18.13
CA GLU A 133 -2.83 -21.37 18.79
C GLU A 133 -4.29 -20.97 18.72
N MET A 134 -5.06 -21.73 17.94
CA MET A 134 -6.51 -21.59 17.81
C MET A 134 -7.18 -22.81 18.43
N GLY A 135 -7.59 -22.68 19.69
CA GLY A 135 -8.15 -23.80 20.46
C GLY A 135 -7.08 -24.85 20.77
N ASN A 136 -7.25 -26.07 20.27
CA ASN A 136 -6.32 -27.20 20.50
C ASN A 136 -5.34 -27.42 19.33
N THR A 137 -5.35 -26.53 18.34
CA THR A 137 -4.54 -26.66 17.12
C THR A 137 -3.61 -25.47 16.98
N THR A 138 -2.36 -25.77 16.63
CA THR A 138 -1.32 -24.78 16.36
C THR A 138 -1.04 -24.72 14.88
N PHE A 139 -1.08 -23.53 14.31
CA PHE A 139 -0.81 -23.29 12.89
C PHE A 139 0.43 -22.39 12.74
N PRO A 140 1.32 -22.65 11.78
CA PRO A 140 2.46 -21.78 11.55
C PRO A 140 2.00 -20.47 10.89
N ILE A 141 2.71 -19.39 11.19
CA ILE A 141 2.46 -18.06 10.63
C ILE A 141 3.69 -17.50 9.93
N SER A 142 3.49 -16.61 8.96
CA SER A 142 4.56 -15.96 8.21
C SER A 142 4.19 -14.52 7.83
N ASP A 143 5.21 -13.70 7.58
CA ASP A 143 5.10 -12.38 6.97
C ASP A 143 4.89 -12.45 5.45
N LYS A 144 5.06 -13.64 4.86
CA LYS A 144 4.96 -13.90 3.43
C LYS A 144 4.05 -15.08 3.18
N SER A 145 3.57 -15.17 1.94
CA SER A 145 2.76 -16.30 1.56
C SER A 145 3.56 -17.61 1.55
N PHE A 146 2.95 -18.70 2.04
CA PHE A 146 3.50 -20.06 2.02
C PHE A 146 3.32 -20.74 0.67
N VAL A 147 2.32 -20.32 -0.10
CA VAL A 147 2.31 -20.53 -1.55
C VAL A 147 3.41 -19.63 -2.10
N LEU A 148 4.40 -20.23 -2.74
CA LEU A 148 5.24 -19.51 -3.69
C LEU A 148 4.32 -18.99 -4.77
N ASP A 149 3.76 -17.80 -4.55
CA ASP A 149 2.99 -17.14 -5.56
C ASP A 149 3.92 -17.01 -6.75
N ARG A 150 3.34 -17.30 -7.91
CA ARG A 150 3.87 -17.02 -9.24
C ARG A 150 3.97 -15.49 -9.41
N ARG A 151 4.68 -14.83 -8.50
CA ARG A 151 5.00 -13.43 -8.51
C ARG A 151 6.01 -13.25 -9.62
N LEU A 152 5.78 -12.24 -10.46
CA LEU A 152 6.77 -11.75 -11.41
C LEU A 152 8.10 -11.65 -10.68
N GLN A 153 9.00 -12.61 -10.92
CA GLN A 153 10.40 -12.34 -10.72
C GLN A 153 10.69 -11.15 -11.61
N GLU A 154 11.23 -10.08 -11.03
CA GLU A 154 12.12 -9.25 -11.82
C GLU A 154 13.21 -10.20 -12.32
N THR A 155 13.05 -10.69 -13.55
CA THR A 155 14.12 -11.38 -14.26
C THR A 155 15.17 -10.33 -14.58
N SER A 156 15.88 -9.85 -13.55
CA SER A 156 17.08 -9.03 -13.69
C SER A 156 18.32 -9.89 -13.95
N THR A 157 18.17 -11.21 -14.00
CA THR A 157 19.23 -12.09 -14.49
C THR A 157 18.68 -13.10 -15.49
N GLN A 158 19.13 -12.89 -16.73
CA GLN A 158 19.73 -13.96 -17.52
C GLN A 158 18.76 -14.91 -18.24
N GLU A 159 18.12 -14.41 -19.31
CA GLU A 159 18.24 -14.93 -20.70
C GLU A 159 17.26 -14.26 -21.68
N ASP A 160 16.18 -13.64 -21.19
CA ASP A 160 15.11 -13.03 -22.02
C ASP A 160 15.20 -11.50 -22.19
N SER A 161 16.36 -10.88 -21.93
CA SER A 161 16.52 -9.46 -22.22
C SER A 161 16.61 -9.25 -23.75
N TRP A 162 15.55 -8.74 -24.35
CA TRP A 162 15.58 -8.23 -25.73
C TRP A 162 16.47 -6.98 -25.86
N MET A 163 16.98 -6.45 -24.74
CA MET A 163 17.99 -5.41 -24.64
C MET A 163 19.36 -6.01 -24.26
N LYS A 164 20.41 -5.59 -24.96
CA LYS A 164 21.80 -5.71 -24.52
C LYS A 164 22.18 -4.40 -23.84
N CYS A 165 22.43 -4.43 -22.54
CA CYS A 165 23.04 -3.32 -21.85
C CYS A 165 24.56 -3.52 -21.87
N ASP A 166 25.28 -2.49 -22.32
CA ASP A 166 26.73 -2.42 -22.27
C ASP A 166 27.11 -1.66 -21.01
N GLU A 167 27.64 -2.37 -20.00
CA GLU A 167 28.04 -1.80 -18.71
C GLU A 167 29.10 -0.70 -18.87
N SER A 168 29.89 -0.72 -19.95
CA SER A 168 30.94 0.28 -20.19
C SER A 168 30.40 1.61 -20.74
N ARG A 169 29.15 1.64 -21.23
CA ARG A 169 28.57 2.80 -21.93
C ARG A 169 27.28 3.34 -21.32
N ALA A 170 26.82 2.77 -20.19
CA ALA A 170 25.56 3.12 -19.53
C ALA A 170 24.37 3.24 -20.51
N SER A 171 24.38 2.43 -21.57
CA SER A 171 23.39 2.49 -22.65
C SER A 171 22.94 1.09 -23.02
N CYS A 172 21.63 0.92 -23.17
CA CYS A 172 21.02 -0.35 -23.57
C CYS A 172 20.52 -0.27 -25.02
N PHE A 173 20.89 -1.24 -25.84
CA PHE A 173 20.47 -1.36 -27.24
C PHE A 173 19.63 -2.63 -27.44
N PRO A 174 18.60 -2.61 -28.31
CA PRO A 174 17.87 -3.82 -28.65
C PRO A 174 18.80 -4.85 -29.33
N LYS A 175 18.67 -6.13 -28.96
CA LYS A 175 19.38 -7.24 -29.60
C LYS A 175 18.98 -7.28 -31.09
N ALA A 176 19.97 -7.41 -31.97
CA ALA A 176 19.71 -7.63 -33.38
C ALA A 176 18.83 -8.89 -33.56
N PRO A 177 17.80 -8.85 -34.41
CA PRO A 177 16.93 -10.00 -34.62
C PRO A 177 17.74 -11.18 -35.19
N PRO A 178 17.37 -12.43 -34.86
CA PRO A 178 18.06 -13.60 -35.39
C PRO A 178 17.95 -13.65 -36.92
N LYS A 179 19.00 -14.16 -37.57
CA LYS A 179 19.03 -14.35 -39.04
C LYS A 179 17.80 -15.18 -39.47
N GLY A 180 16.98 -14.62 -40.37
CA GLY A 180 15.76 -15.28 -40.86
C GLY A 180 14.44 -14.83 -40.19
N TRP A 181 14.49 -13.93 -39.21
CA TRP A 181 13.29 -13.38 -38.55
C TRP A 181 12.25 -12.81 -39.53
N HIS A 182 12.70 -12.11 -40.58
CA HIS A 182 11.81 -11.59 -41.62
C HIS A 182 11.09 -12.69 -42.40
N LYS A 183 11.76 -13.81 -42.70
CA LYS A 183 11.13 -14.94 -43.40
C LYS A 183 10.05 -15.59 -42.54
N ARG A 184 10.30 -15.78 -41.24
CA ARG A 184 9.28 -16.28 -40.29
C ARG A 184 8.08 -15.35 -40.17
N ARG A 185 8.29 -14.03 -40.05
CA ARG A 185 7.17 -13.07 -39.98
C ARG A 185 6.35 -13.01 -41.25
N LEU A 186 6.96 -13.19 -42.42
CA LEU A 186 6.22 -13.27 -43.68
C LEU A 186 5.37 -14.55 -43.74
N GLN A 187 5.93 -15.68 -43.31
CA GLN A 187 5.21 -16.96 -43.22
C GLN A 187 4.06 -16.92 -42.20
N GLU A 188 4.25 -16.26 -41.05
CA GLU A 188 3.18 -16.03 -40.07
C GLU A 188 2.09 -15.08 -40.60
N ARG A 189 2.44 -14.08 -41.41
CA ARG A 189 1.45 -13.19 -42.05
C ARG A 189 0.63 -13.92 -43.11
N GLU A 190 1.23 -14.83 -43.87
CA GLU A 190 0.51 -15.71 -44.80
C GLU A 190 -0.46 -16.64 -44.05
N LEU A 191 -0.04 -17.21 -42.93
CA LEU A 191 -0.89 -18.07 -42.09
C LEU A 191 -2.04 -17.27 -41.45
N ARG A 192 -1.80 -16.04 -40.99
CA ARG A 192 -2.84 -15.15 -40.47
C ARG A 192 -3.80 -14.63 -41.55
N GLY A 193 -3.34 -14.52 -42.80
CA GLY A 193 -4.21 -14.18 -43.94
C GLY A 193 -5.18 -15.29 -44.34
N ARG A 194 -4.95 -16.54 -43.91
CA ARG A 194 -5.80 -17.70 -44.20
C ARG A 194 -6.52 -18.29 -42.98
N GLY A 195 -6.26 -17.80 -41.77
CA GLY A 195 -6.80 -18.32 -40.52
C GLY A 195 -7.68 -17.32 -39.78
N ARG A 196 -8.92 -17.72 -39.50
CA ARG A 196 -9.91 -17.04 -38.66
C ARG A 196 -9.32 -16.36 -37.41
N ALA A 197 -9.95 -15.25 -37.05
CA ALA A 197 -9.77 -14.44 -35.85
C ALA A 197 -9.29 -15.24 -34.62
N VAL A 198 -8.05 -14.96 -34.20
CA VAL A 198 -7.61 -15.18 -32.82
C VAL A 198 -7.40 -13.80 -32.23
N SER A 199 -8.15 -13.52 -31.16
CA SER A 199 -8.17 -12.26 -30.42
C SER A 199 -6.75 -11.80 -30.07
N GLY A 200 -6.27 -10.77 -30.76
CA GLY A 200 -5.07 -10.04 -30.38
C GLY A 200 -5.46 -8.89 -29.48
N CYS A 201 -5.03 -8.91 -28.22
CA CYS A 201 -4.98 -7.71 -27.39
C CYS A 201 -4.18 -6.63 -28.14
N SER A 202 -4.87 -5.56 -28.52
CA SER A 202 -4.27 -4.37 -29.11
C SER A 202 -3.83 -3.46 -27.96
N TYR A 203 -2.53 -3.39 -27.70
CA TYR A 203 -1.96 -2.34 -26.86
C TYR A 203 -1.48 -1.23 -27.80
N SER A 204 -2.14 -0.07 -27.76
CA SER A 204 -1.67 1.14 -28.43
C SER A 204 -0.51 1.73 -27.62
N ILE A 205 0.68 1.75 -28.21
CA ILE A 205 1.83 2.47 -27.67
C ILE A 205 1.68 3.94 -28.07
N THR A 206 1.29 4.80 -27.14
CA THR A 206 1.46 6.25 -27.28
C THR A 206 2.92 6.59 -26.99
N ASN A 207 3.63 7.09 -27.99
CA ASN A 207 5.01 7.58 -27.84
C ASN A 207 5.04 8.78 -26.88
N PRO A 208 5.97 8.86 -25.90
CA PRO A 208 6.24 10.10 -25.21
C PRO A 208 6.95 11.11 -26.14
N PRO A 209 6.78 12.42 -25.92
CA PRO A 209 7.26 13.46 -26.82
C PRO A 209 8.79 13.55 -26.81
N SER A 210 9.36 13.63 -28.01
CA SER A 210 10.79 13.85 -28.27
C SER A 210 11.23 15.22 -27.78
N THR A 211 12.26 15.25 -26.94
CA THR A 211 13.04 16.45 -26.63
C THR A 211 13.89 16.82 -27.84
N ASN A 212 13.52 17.89 -28.54
CA ASN A 212 14.37 18.50 -29.56
C ASN A 212 15.38 19.46 -28.90
N ARG A 213 16.65 19.16 -29.15
CA ARG A 213 17.82 20.01 -28.91
C ARG A 213 18.15 20.73 -30.22
N ALA A 214 18.66 21.94 -30.09
CA ALA A 214 19.53 22.70 -31.01
C ALA A 214 18.91 23.92 -31.73
N GLY A 215 19.55 25.06 -31.44
CA GLY A 215 19.59 26.28 -32.24
C GLY A 215 20.76 27.14 -31.75
N HIS A 216 21.90 27.03 -32.42
CA HIS A 216 22.86 28.13 -32.70
C HIS A 216 22.05 29.31 -33.30
N ASP A 217 22.29 30.60 -33.05
CA ASP A 217 23.47 31.42 -32.75
C ASP A 217 23.14 32.52 -31.74
#